data_AF-A0A965QDG4-F1
#
_entry.id   AF-A0A965QDG4-F1
#
_cell.length_a   1.000
_cell.length_b   1.000
_cell.length_c   1.000
_cell.angle_alpha   90.00
_cell.angle_beta   90.00
_cell.angle_gamma   90.00
#
_symmetry.space_group_name_H-M   'P 1'
#
loop_
_entity.id
_entity.type
_entity.pdbx_description
1 polymer ?
#
loop_
_entity_poly.entity_id
_entity_poly.type
_entity_poly.pdbx_seq_one_letter_code
_entity_poly.pdbx_strand_id
1 'polypeptide(L)' 'MIQTRRKTIQHSAVVAGLLAASGLFPQYALAFNAKAFEAKSVADALKAIGVGAPVESKEVSITGPDIAENGAVVPVGAS' A
#
# COMPACT_ATOMS: atom_id res chain seq x y z
N MET A 1 -24.97 7.45 -39.46
CA MET A 1 -25.18 6.35 -38.50
C MET A 1 -25.39 6.96 -37.12
N ILE A 2 -26.59 6.85 -36.55
CA ILE A 2 -26.93 7.51 -35.27
C ILE A 2 -26.32 6.71 -34.11
N GLN A 3 -25.43 7.35 -33.36
CA GLN A 3 -24.90 6.80 -32.11
C GLN A 3 -25.96 6.93 -31.02
N THR A 4 -26.59 5.81 -30.67
CA THR A 4 -27.56 5.75 -29.56
C THR A 4 -26.84 5.54 -28.24
N ARG A 5 -27.33 6.14 -27.15
CA ARG A 5 -26.82 5.95 -25.77
C ARG A 5 -26.53 4.48 -25.44
N ARG A 6 -27.44 3.57 -25.83
CA ARG A 6 -27.30 2.13 -25.65
C ARG A 6 -26.06 1.55 -26.33
N LYS A 7 -25.77 1.96 -27.57
CA LYS A 7 -24.58 1.52 -28.32
C LYS A 7 -23.29 2.04 -27.70
N THR A 8 -23.31 3.28 -27.19
CA THR A 8 -22.16 3.85 -26.49
C THR A 8 -21.86 3.06 -25.21
N ILE A 9 -22.88 2.71 -24.42
CA ILE A 9 -22.72 1.91 -23.19
C ILE A 9 -22.19 0.50 -23.50
N GLN A 10 -22.69 -0.15 -24.56
CA GLN A 10 -22.22 -1.48 -24.96
C GLN A 10 -20.75 -1.47 -25.38
N HIS A 11 -20.34 -0.51 -26.20
CA HIS A 11 -18.93 -0.39 -26.60
C HIS A 11 -18.02 -0.06 -25.41
N SER A 12 -18.46 0.82 -24.50
CA SER A 12 -17.65 1.13 -23.30
C SER A 12 -17.46 -0.08 -22.39
N ALA A 13 -18.47 -0.95 -22.27
CA ALA A 13 -18.35 -2.18 -21.49
C ALA A 13 -17.34 -3.16 -22.10
N VAL A 14 -17.33 -3.29 -23.44
CA VAL A 14 -16.35 -4.13 -24.17
C VAL A 14 -14.94 -3.60 -23.99
N VAL A 15 -14.74 -2.28 -24.12
CA VAL A 15 -13.43 -1.64 -23.93
C VAL A 15 -12.96 -1.81 -22.48
N ALA A 16 -13.84 -1.59 -21.50
CA ALA A 16 -13.53 -1.81 -20.08
C ALA A 16 -13.13 -3.26 -19.80
N GLY A 17 -13.85 -4.24 -20.37
CA GLY A 17 -13.52 -5.65 -20.25
C GLY A 17 -12.15 -6.01 -20.86
N LEU A 18 -11.81 -5.44 -22.01
CA LEU A 18 -10.50 -5.64 -22.64
C LEU A 18 -9.36 -5.04 -21.81
N LEU A 19 -9.57 -3.84 -21.25
CA LEU A 19 -8.61 -3.21 -20.34
C LEU A 19 -8.45 -4.04 -19.07
N ALA A 20 -9.52 -4.60 -18.51
CA ALA A 20 -9.48 -5.48 -17.34
C ALA A 20 -8.68 -6.76 -17.62
N ALA A 21 -8.95 -7.43 -18.75
CA ALA A 21 -8.27 -8.67 -19.12
C ALA A 21 -6.78 -8.48 -19.45
N SER A 22 -6.39 -7.30 -19.95
CA SER A 22 -5.00 -6.97 -20.27
C SER A 22 -4.22 -6.37 -19.09
N GLY A 23 -4.87 -6.15 -17.94
CA GLY A 23 -4.25 -5.50 -16.78
C GLY A 23 -4.05 -3.98 -16.92
N LEU A 24 -4.49 -3.38 -18.05
CA LEU A 24 -4.45 -1.94 -18.29
C LEU A 24 -5.67 -1.20 -17.73
N PHE A 25 -6.59 -1.90 -17.07
CA PHE A 25 -7.68 -1.26 -16.36
C PHE A 25 -7.12 -0.45 -15.20
N PRO A 26 -7.54 0.82 -15.03
CA PRO A 26 -7.08 1.65 -13.92
C PRO A 26 -7.26 0.93 -12.59
N GLN A 27 -6.15 0.60 -11.95
CA GLN A 27 -6.15 0.07 -10.60
C GLN A 27 -6.11 1.22 -9.62
N TYR A 28 -7.03 1.23 -8.65
CA TYR A 28 -6.92 2.14 -7.52
C TYR A 28 -5.72 1.71 -6.67
N ALA A 29 -4.84 2.65 -6.32
CA ALA A 29 -3.77 2.39 -5.37
C ALA A 29 -4.39 2.18 -3.97
N LEU A 30 -4.60 0.92 -3.57
CA LEU A 30 -5.13 0.58 -2.25
C LEU A 30 -4.03 0.50 -1.16
N ALA A 31 -2.89 1.15 -1.39
CA ALA A 31 -1.74 1.09 -0.49
C ALA A 31 -1.91 1.93 0.79
N PHE A 32 -2.97 2.73 0.89
CA PHE A 32 -3.22 3.57 2.06
C PHE A 32 -4.09 2.86 3.09
N ASN A 33 -3.52 2.53 4.24
CA ASN A 33 -4.26 2.01 5.39
C ASN A 33 -4.34 3.08 6.50
N ALA A 34 -5.38 3.91 6.45
CA ALA A 34 -5.58 5.01 7.40
C ALA A 34 -5.43 4.57 8.86
N LYS A 35 -5.99 3.39 9.21
CA LYS A 35 -5.93 2.85 10.57
C LYS A 35 -4.50 2.52 11.01
N ALA A 36 -3.67 2.03 10.11
CA ALA A 36 -2.26 1.77 10.40
C ALA A 36 -1.45 3.07 10.56
N PHE A 37 -1.74 4.09 9.74
CA PHE A 37 -1.06 5.40 9.82
C PHE A 37 -1.47 6.23 11.04
N GLU A 38 -2.72 6.09 11.51
CA GLU A 38 -3.24 6.80 12.69
C GLU A 38 -2.97 6.07 14.01
N ALA A 39 -2.43 4.84 13.95
CA ALA A 39 -2.13 4.05 15.13
C ALA A 39 -1.11 4.74 16.02
N LYS A 40 -1.38 4.76 17.33
CA LYS A 40 -0.51 5.39 18.34
C LYS A 40 0.43 4.41 19.04
N SER A 41 0.34 3.13 18.67
CA SER A 41 1.19 2.08 19.20
C SER A 41 1.59 1.12 18.09
N VAL A 42 2.76 0.50 18.23
CA VAL A 42 3.26 -0.51 17.29
C VAL A 42 2.31 -1.70 17.22
N ALA A 43 1.76 -2.13 18.37
CA ALA A 43 0.81 -3.24 18.42
C ALA A 43 -0.46 -2.96 17.61
N ASP A 44 -0.99 -1.73 17.68
CA ASP A 44 -2.19 -1.35 16.94
C ASP A 44 -1.90 -1.20 15.44
N ALA A 45 -0.72 -0.68 15.07
CA ALA A 45 -0.28 -0.59 13.69
C ALA A 45 -0.16 -2.00 13.05
N LEU A 46 0.47 -2.95 13.74
CA LEU A 46 0.64 -4.33 13.26
C LEU A 46 -0.70 -5.04 13.09
N LYS A 47 -1.62 -4.87 14.04
CA LYS A 47 -3.00 -5.37 13.91
C LYS A 47 -3.72 -4.75 12.71
N ALA A 48 -3.57 -3.45 12.50
CA ALA A 48 -4.22 -2.74 11.40
C ALA A 48 -3.73 -3.20 10.01
N ILE A 49 -2.47 -3.62 9.90
CA ILE A 49 -1.92 -4.22 8.67
C ILE A 49 -2.13 -5.74 8.59
N GLY A 50 -2.81 -6.35 9.57
CA GLY A 50 -3.15 -7.77 9.58
C GLY A 50 -2.00 -8.70 9.95
N VAL A 51 -0.95 -8.19 10.59
CA VAL A 51 0.21 -8.97 11.04
C VAL A 51 0.07 -9.31 12.53
N GLY A 52 0.48 -10.52 12.91
CA GLY A 52 0.48 -10.98 14.30
C GLY A 52 1.51 -10.27 15.18
N ALA A 53 1.55 -10.63 16.47
CA ALA A 53 2.56 -10.11 17.39
C ALA A 53 3.97 -10.55 16.93
N PRO A 54 4.97 -9.63 16.90
CA PRO A 54 6.33 -9.99 16.57
C PRO A 54 6.89 -11.00 17.57
N VAL A 55 7.69 -11.94 17.07
CA VAL A 55 8.47 -12.85 17.90
C VAL A 55 9.92 -12.39 17.88
N GLU A 56 10.57 -12.40 19.03
CA GLU A 56 11.99 -12.03 19.15
C GLU A 56 12.86 -13.01 18.36
N SER A 57 13.79 -12.48 17.56
CA SER A 57 14.77 -13.26 16.80
C SER A 57 16.17 -12.68 16.97
N LYS A 58 17.14 -13.56 17.28
CA LYS A 58 18.56 -13.21 17.36
C LYS A 58 19.24 -13.11 16.00
N GLU A 59 18.55 -13.54 14.95
CA GLU A 59 19.03 -13.47 13.56
C GLU A 59 18.79 -12.09 12.94
N VAL A 60 17.99 -11.24 13.60
CA VAL A 60 17.67 -9.89 13.13
C VAL A 60 18.43 -8.88 13.99
N SER A 61 19.25 -8.06 13.36
CA SER A 61 20.00 -6.97 13.98
C SER A 61 19.59 -5.62 13.38
N ILE A 62 19.35 -4.63 14.25
CA ILE A 62 19.09 -3.25 13.86
C ILE A 62 20.24 -2.39 14.37
N THR A 63 20.85 -1.61 13.49
CA THR A 63 21.98 -0.73 13.82
C THR A 63 21.64 0.72 13.49
N GLY A 64 22.16 1.63 14.28
CA GLY A 64 22.00 3.07 14.11
C GLY A 64 22.90 3.82 15.09
N PRO A 65 23.14 5.13 14.88
CA PRO A 65 23.92 5.92 15.81
C PRO A 65 23.18 6.12 17.14
N ASP A 66 23.93 6.11 18.24
CA ASP A 66 23.37 6.28 19.60
C ASP A 66 22.81 7.69 19.83
N ILE A 67 23.31 8.68 19.08
CA ILE A 67 22.89 10.08 19.16
C ILE A 67 22.53 10.55 17.76
N ALA A 68 21.30 11.07 17.62
CA ALA A 68 20.83 11.79 16.44
C ALA A 68 20.81 13.29 16.73
N GLU A 69 21.48 14.11 15.90
CA GLU A 69 21.38 15.56 16.00
C GLU A 69 19.98 16.05 15.60
N ASN A 70 19.50 17.11 16.28
CA ASN A 70 18.15 17.70 16.24
C ASN A 70 17.48 17.75 14.83
N GLY A 71 16.86 16.65 14.41
CA GLY A 71 16.13 16.57 13.14
C GLY A 71 17.01 16.32 11.90
N ALA A 72 18.30 16.02 12.09
CA ALA A 72 19.16 15.55 11.00
C ALA A 72 18.81 14.11 10.61
N VAL A 73 19.21 13.72 9.40
CA VAL A 73 19.01 12.36 8.90
C VAL A 73 19.78 11.37 9.78
N VAL A 74 19.08 10.36 10.29
CA VAL A 74 19.65 9.28 11.09
C VAL A 74 19.79 8.05 10.19
N PRO A 75 21.02 7.58 9.89
CA PRO A 75 21.21 6.35 9.13
C PRO A 75 20.83 5.14 10.00
N VAL A 76 19.94 4.30 9.49
CA VAL A 76 19.50 3.06 10.14
C VAL A 76 19.80 1.89 9.21
N GLY A 77 20.38 0.82 9.76
CA GLY A 77 20.62 -0.45 9.09
C GLY A 77 19.78 -1.57 9.71
N ALA A 78 19.42 -2.56 8.90
CA ALA A 78 18.83 -3.81 9.35
C ALA A 78 19.47 -4.96 8.58
N SER A 79 19.80 -6.04 9.27
CA SER A 79 20.43 -7.25 8.72
C SER A 79 19.91 -8.50 9.41
#